data_AF-A0A0R2DY14-F1
#
_entry.id   AF-A0A0R2DY14-F1
#
_cell.length_a   1.000
_cell.length_b   1.000
_cell.length_c   1.000
_cell.angle_alpha   90.00
_cell.angle_beta   90.00
_cell.angle_gamma   90.00
#
_symmetry.space_group_name_H-M   'P 1'
#
loop_
_entity.id
_entity.type
_entity.pdbx_description
1 polymer ?
#
loop_
_entity_poly.entity_id
_entity_poly.type
_entity_poly.pdbx_seq_one_letter_code
_entity_poly.pdbx_strand_id
1 'polypeptide(L)'
;MTGSEIQDIGIKFGVSYEGGSRWQILQSILFSLHENGKTSDFFYYYLFKMNITSAVREVIDGNINAKPKYTKVEEIVEESEQNNKAIASVLRTDLINKINLELSVSDKKLIVLNDKIVIIDSKATPKVLVDPAEIMNIGYVKKVLSNAKEDLLNNDLDSVVTKSRTIIETVFIVILRKHKIDFKENGDIGHYRSLVNKTLGMKPDNRWDKNVSSLVGGLNKIVDSITTMRNINSDSHGSSNRVKINEAEAELILNSAVNISVYYLRVDGRKGKNSVNITKTS
;
A
#
# COMPACT_ATOMS: atom_id res chain seq x y z
N MET A 1 23.40 23.55 -3.18
CA MET A 1 22.72 23.65 -4.47
C MET A 1 22.68 25.10 -4.94
N THR A 2 23.00 25.33 -6.22
CA THR A 2 22.88 26.62 -6.90
C THR A 2 21.44 26.87 -7.38
N GLY A 3 21.12 28.09 -7.82
CA GLY A 3 19.79 28.39 -8.39
C GLY A 3 19.51 27.59 -9.67
N SER A 4 20.52 27.40 -10.51
CA SER A 4 20.44 26.59 -11.74
C SER A 4 20.12 25.12 -11.42
N GLU A 5 20.80 24.53 -10.43
CA GLU A 5 20.54 23.14 -10.03
C GLU A 5 19.12 22.94 -9.50
N ILE A 6 18.55 23.94 -8.81
CA ILE A 6 17.16 23.88 -8.34
C ILE A 6 16.20 23.93 -9.54
N GLN A 7 16.47 24.78 -10.53
CA GLN A 7 15.65 24.88 -11.75
C GLN A 7 15.72 23.61 -12.60
N ASP A 8 16.91 23.00 -12.75
CA ASP A 8 17.08 21.75 -13.49
C ASP A 8 16.22 20.63 -12.90
N ILE A 9 16.07 20.60 -11.58
CA ILE A 9 15.15 19.68 -10.92
C ILE A 9 13.70 20.04 -11.25
N GLY A 10 13.30 21.31 -11.19
CA GLY A 10 11.95 21.74 -11.60
C GLY A 10 11.61 21.30 -13.03
N ILE A 11 12.52 21.55 -13.98
CA ILE A 11 12.38 21.18 -15.39
C ILE A 11 12.21 19.67 -15.54
N LYS A 12 12.96 18.86 -14.79
CA LYS A 12 12.83 17.39 -14.79
C LYS A 12 11.41 16.92 -14.49
N PHE A 13 10.65 17.69 -13.71
CA PHE A 13 9.27 17.37 -13.37
C PHE A 13 8.24 18.15 -14.20
N GLY A 14 8.69 18.89 -15.22
CA GLY A 14 7.83 19.66 -16.13
C GLY A 14 7.41 21.02 -15.59
N VAL A 15 8.17 21.58 -14.65
CA VAL A 15 7.99 22.98 -14.21
C VAL A 15 8.82 23.89 -15.11
N SER A 16 8.18 24.93 -15.66
CA SER A 16 8.84 25.94 -16.48
C SER A 16 9.87 26.74 -15.69
N TYR A 17 10.81 27.36 -16.41
CA TYR A 17 11.80 28.24 -15.80
C TYR A 17 11.13 29.42 -15.08
N GLU A 18 11.52 29.66 -13.83
CA GLU A 18 11.14 30.87 -13.11
C GLU A 18 12.38 31.59 -12.56
N GLY A 19 12.42 32.90 -12.77
CA GLY A 19 13.44 33.77 -12.19
C GLY A 19 13.11 34.14 -10.74
N GLY A 20 14.14 34.39 -9.93
CA GLY A 20 13.98 34.84 -8.54
C GLY A 20 15.08 34.34 -7.62
N SER A 21 14.91 34.58 -6.33
CA SER A 21 15.77 33.99 -5.30
C SER A 21 15.60 32.46 -5.27
N ARG A 22 16.59 31.74 -4.73
CA ARG A 22 16.53 30.26 -4.59
C ARG A 22 15.26 29.80 -3.85
N TRP A 23 14.82 30.57 -2.86
CA TRP A 23 13.59 30.31 -2.13
C TRP A 23 12.36 30.42 -3.02
N GLN A 24 12.24 31.50 -3.79
CA GLN A 24 11.12 31.73 -4.69
C GLN A 24 11.03 30.65 -5.77
N ILE A 25 12.18 30.29 -6.36
CA ILE A 25 12.28 29.21 -7.35
C ILE A 25 11.78 27.88 -6.74
N LEU A 26 12.29 27.52 -5.55
CA LEU A 26 11.90 26.28 -4.89
C LEU A 26 10.40 26.27 -4.53
N GLN A 27 9.89 27.39 -4.01
CA GLN A 27 8.50 27.54 -3.65
C GLN A 27 7.60 27.34 -4.87
N SER A 28 7.91 28.00 -5.99
CA SER A 28 7.11 27.84 -7.20
C SER A 28 7.15 26.42 -7.77
N ILE A 29 8.33 25.79 -7.78
CA ILE A 29 8.45 24.38 -8.15
C ILE A 29 7.53 23.52 -7.30
N LEU A 30 7.55 23.67 -5.97
CA LEU A 30 6.71 22.90 -5.07
C LEU A 30 5.20 23.15 -5.29
N PHE A 31 4.78 24.38 -5.55
CA PHE A 31 3.40 24.70 -5.90
C PHE A 31 2.98 24.04 -7.21
N SER A 32 3.76 24.21 -8.28
CA SER A 32 3.48 23.62 -9.58
C SER A 32 3.44 22.09 -9.53
N LEU A 33 4.35 21.47 -8.76
CA LEU A 33 4.34 20.03 -8.53
C LEU A 33 3.08 19.57 -7.82
N HIS A 34 2.59 20.36 -6.86
CA HIS A 34 1.36 20.04 -6.13
C HIS A 34 0.13 20.10 -7.03
N GLU A 35 -0.03 21.19 -7.79
CA GLU A 35 -1.14 21.34 -8.74
C GLU A 35 -1.16 20.23 -9.80
N ASN A 36 0.02 19.77 -10.22
CA ASN A 36 0.16 18.69 -11.20
C ASN A 36 0.19 17.28 -10.60
N GLY A 37 -0.02 17.13 -9.29
CA GLY A 37 -0.03 15.82 -8.61
C GLY A 37 1.32 15.08 -8.58
N LYS A 38 2.44 15.79 -8.80
CA LYS A 38 3.81 15.25 -8.88
C LYS A 38 4.63 15.39 -7.60
N THR A 39 4.04 15.92 -6.52
CA THR A 39 4.73 16.13 -5.24
C THR A 39 5.38 14.86 -4.69
N SER A 40 4.67 13.72 -4.73
CA SER A 40 5.20 12.44 -4.21
C SER A 40 6.41 11.95 -5.02
N ASP A 41 6.33 12.03 -6.36
CA ASP A 41 7.41 11.61 -7.26
C ASP A 41 8.66 12.48 -7.08
N PHE A 42 8.46 13.80 -6.90
CA PHE A 42 9.55 14.72 -6.60
C PHE A 42 10.26 14.36 -5.30
N PHE A 43 9.53 14.18 -4.20
CA PHE A 43 10.14 13.84 -2.91
C PHE A 43 10.84 12.47 -2.96
N TYR A 44 10.28 11.50 -3.68
CA TYR A 44 10.91 10.18 -3.82
C TYR A 44 12.23 10.30 -4.59
N TYR A 45 12.23 11.03 -5.70
CA TYR A 45 13.43 11.31 -6.44
C TYR A 45 14.48 12.04 -5.58
N TYR A 46 14.06 13.11 -4.90
CA TYR A 46 14.94 13.94 -4.07
C TYR A 46 15.60 13.13 -2.94
N LEU A 47 14.84 12.27 -2.26
CA LEU A 47 15.35 11.49 -1.14
C LEU A 47 16.15 10.25 -1.57
N PHE A 48 15.71 9.55 -2.62
CA PHE A 48 16.20 8.21 -2.93
C PHE A 48 17.00 8.08 -4.23
N LYS A 49 16.81 8.99 -5.19
CA LYS A 49 17.45 8.91 -6.52
C LYS A 49 18.49 9.99 -6.78
N MET A 50 18.44 11.12 -6.06
CA MET A 50 19.50 12.12 -6.18
C MET A 50 20.84 11.56 -5.76
N ASN A 51 21.87 11.93 -6.52
CA ASN A 51 23.25 11.60 -6.18
C ASN A 51 23.68 12.45 -4.97
N ILE A 52 24.05 11.78 -3.88
CA ILE A 52 24.48 12.41 -2.62
C ILE A 52 25.92 12.06 -2.26
N THR A 53 26.74 11.59 -3.21
CA THR A 53 28.14 11.20 -2.96
C THR A 53 28.95 12.31 -2.28
N SER A 54 28.78 13.57 -2.68
CA SER A 54 29.49 14.69 -2.05
C SER A 54 29.11 14.87 -0.58
N ALA A 55 27.82 14.71 -0.23
CA ALA A 55 27.36 14.80 1.14
C ALA A 55 27.84 13.61 1.99
N VAL A 56 27.96 12.42 1.38
CA VAL A 56 28.56 11.24 2.03
C VAL A 56 30.04 11.50 2.33
N ARG A 57 30.78 12.05 1.38
CA ARG A 57 32.19 12.42 1.54
C ARG A 57 32.42 13.41 2.67
N GLU A 58 31.59 14.45 2.76
CA GLU A 58 31.67 15.41 3.86
C GLU A 58 31.52 14.75 5.25
N VAL A 59 30.69 13.70 5.37
CA VAL A 59 30.57 12.94 6.63
C VAL A 59 31.84 12.15 6.91
N ILE A 60 32.38 11.44 5.91
CA ILE A 60 33.62 10.67 6.04
C ILE A 60 34.79 11.60 6.41
N ASP A 61 34.92 12.74 5.73
CA ASP A 61 35.94 13.75 6.02
C ASP A 61 35.80 14.28 7.45
N GLY A 62 34.58 14.53 7.91
CA GLY A 62 34.31 14.91 9.30
C GLY A 62 34.76 13.84 10.30
N ASN A 63 34.49 12.57 10.01
CA ASN A 63 34.90 11.43 10.83
C ASN A 63 36.43 11.29 10.90
N ILE A 64 37.12 11.35 9.74
CA ILE A 64 38.59 11.32 9.66
C ILE A 64 39.22 12.41 10.51
N ASN A 65 38.62 13.62 10.49
CA ASN A 65 39.10 14.78 11.23
C ASN A 65 38.67 14.80 12.70
N ALA A 66 38.20 13.67 13.26
CA ALA A 66 37.69 13.54 14.63
C ALA A 66 36.59 14.56 14.98
N LYS A 67 35.78 14.94 13.98
CA LYS A 67 34.61 15.82 14.11
C LYS A 67 33.37 15.12 13.55
N PRO A 68 32.98 13.95 14.09
CA PRO A 68 31.86 13.21 13.57
C PRO A 68 30.57 13.99 13.76
N LYS A 69 29.83 14.20 12.66
CA LYS A 69 28.52 14.85 12.71
C LYS A 69 27.42 13.87 13.16
N TYR A 70 27.63 12.58 12.95
CA TYR A 70 26.64 11.53 13.19
C TYR A 70 27.27 10.35 13.93
N THR A 71 26.96 10.18 15.21
CA THR A 71 27.50 9.11 16.07
C THR A 71 27.30 7.70 15.49
N LYS A 72 26.17 7.45 14.82
CA LYS A 72 25.85 6.12 14.24
C LYS A 72 26.82 5.64 13.15
N VAL A 73 27.60 6.55 12.57
CA VAL A 73 28.53 6.27 11.47
C VAL A 73 29.89 6.91 11.73
N GLU A 74 30.20 7.26 12.99
CA GLU A 74 31.44 7.96 13.34
C GLU A 74 32.70 7.12 13.10
N GLU A 75 32.56 5.79 13.17
CA GLU A 75 33.64 4.83 12.88
C GLU A 75 33.93 4.68 11.38
N ILE A 76 33.05 5.17 10.49
CA ILE A 76 33.22 5.06 9.04
C ILE A 76 34.17 6.16 8.55
N VAL A 77 35.41 5.77 8.25
CA VAL A 77 36.48 6.68 7.83
C VAL A 77 37.00 6.42 6.41
N GLU A 78 36.32 5.55 5.65
CA GLU A 78 36.72 5.20 4.29
C GLU A 78 35.52 5.05 3.34
N GLU A 79 35.72 5.37 2.06
CA GLU A 79 34.72 5.17 1.02
C GLU A 79 34.69 3.71 0.56
N SER A 80 33.52 3.09 0.70
CA SER A 80 33.18 1.81 0.07
C SER A 80 31.70 1.80 -0.31
N GLU A 81 31.27 0.90 -1.19
CA GLU A 81 29.85 0.82 -1.56
C GLU A 81 28.96 0.62 -0.32
N GLN A 82 29.40 -0.21 0.62
CA GLN A 82 28.69 -0.49 1.86
C GLN A 82 28.66 0.73 2.79
N ASN A 83 29.80 1.39 2.98
CA ASN A 83 29.92 2.58 3.83
C ASN A 83 29.10 3.75 3.29
N ASN A 84 29.13 3.94 1.97
CA ASN A 84 28.37 4.97 1.30
C ASN A 84 26.86 4.75 1.48
N LYS A 85 26.39 3.50 1.41
CA LYS A 85 24.99 3.14 1.68
C LYS A 85 24.60 3.40 3.14
N ALA A 86 25.47 3.06 4.09
CA ALA A 86 25.22 3.27 5.52
C ALA A 86 25.07 4.76 5.85
N ILE A 87 26.01 5.59 5.40
CA ILE A 87 25.96 7.05 5.59
C ILE A 87 24.75 7.67 4.87
N ALA A 88 24.48 7.26 3.62
CA ALA A 88 23.30 7.71 2.89
C ALA A 88 21.99 7.43 3.66
N SER A 89 21.87 6.27 4.31
CA SER A 89 20.72 5.92 5.14
C SER A 89 20.57 6.86 6.34
N VAL A 90 21.67 7.19 7.02
CA VAL A 90 21.65 8.15 8.14
C VAL A 90 21.26 9.55 7.69
N LEU A 91 21.83 10.04 6.59
CA LEU A 91 21.51 11.35 6.01
C LEU A 91 20.04 11.46 5.63
N ARG A 92 19.49 10.44 4.96
CA ARG A 92 18.07 10.38 4.59
C ARG A 92 17.17 10.36 5.83
N THR A 93 17.55 9.61 6.86
CA THR A 93 16.79 9.54 8.11
C THR A 93 16.77 10.89 8.83
N ASP A 94 17.93 11.56 8.95
CA ASP A 94 18.04 12.90 9.52
C ASP A 94 17.20 13.93 8.76
N LEU A 95 17.24 13.89 7.43
CA LEU A 95 16.44 14.77 6.59
C LEU A 95 14.93 14.54 6.75
N ILE A 96 14.47 13.28 6.75
CA ILE A 96 13.06 12.95 6.98
C ILE A 96 12.61 13.43 8.36
N ASN A 97 13.45 13.26 9.39
CA ASN A 97 13.14 13.74 10.74
C ASN A 97 13.00 15.26 10.79
N LYS A 98 13.88 16.00 10.10
CA LYS A 98 13.78 17.46 9.97
C LYS A 98 12.50 17.89 9.25
N ILE A 99 12.16 17.23 8.15
CA ILE A 99 10.90 17.49 7.44
C ILE A 99 9.70 17.22 8.36
N ASN A 100 9.72 16.12 9.11
CA ASN A 100 8.64 15.78 10.03
C ASN A 100 8.52 16.74 11.22
N LEU A 101 9.63 17.32 11.66
CA LEU A 101 9.61 18.39 12.65
C LEU A 101 8.86 19.62 12.11
N GLU A 102 9.15 20.03 10.88
CA GLU A 102 8.43 21.14 10.24
C GLU A 102 6.94 20.81 10.02
N LEU A 103 6.61 19.60 9.55
CA LEU A 103 5.22 19.20 9.30
C LEU A 103 4.39 19.08 10.59
N SER A 104 5.05 18.85 11.73
CA SER A 104 4.39 18.67 13.03
C SER A 104 3.55 19.87 13.46
N VAL A 105 3.90 21.09 12.99
CA VAL A 105 3.13 22.32 13.26
C VAL A 105 1.70 22.28 12.68
N SER A 106 1.48 21.37 11.73
CA SER A 106 0.19 21.17 11.04
C SER A 106 -0.41 19.79 11.31
N ASP A 107 0.02 19.11 12.38
CA ASP A 107 -0.38 17.74 12.71
C ASP A 107 -0.17 16.76 11.54
N LYS A 108 0.94 16.91 10.79
CA LYS A 108 1.28 16.05 9.66
C LYS A 108 2.63 15.38 9.84
N LYS A 109 2.84 14.26 9.15
CA LYS A 109 4.13 13.59 9.01
C LYS A 109 4.28 12.97 7.61
N LEU A 110 5.46 13.09 7.06
CA LEU A 110 5.94 12.37 5.90
C LEU A 110 6.35 10.95 6.32
N ILE A 111 5.81 9.97 5.62
CA ILE A 111 6.21 8.56 5.72
C ILE A 111 6.63 8.02 4.35
N VAL A 112 7.51 7.04 4.37
CA VAL A 112 7.96 6.31 3.18
C VAL A 112 7.31 4.92 3.20
N LEU A 113 6.55 4.60 2.16
CA LEU A 113 5.85 3.32 1.99
C LEU A 113 6.17 2.74 0.62
N ASN A 114 6.84 1.58 0.54
CA ASN A 114 7.12 0.87 -0.72
C ASN A 114 7.54 1.81 -1.87
N ASP A 115 8.61 2.57 -1.67
CA ASP A 115 9.12 3.54 -2.65
C ASP A 115 8.17 4.73 -2.97
N LYS A 116 7.21 5.03 -2.10
CA LYS A 116 6.34 6.19 -2.21
C LYS A 116 6.44 7.09 -1.00
N ILE A 117 6.31 8.39 -1.24
CA ILE A 117 6.25 9.41 -0.19
C ILE A 117 4.79 9.77 0.03
N VAL A 118 4.32 9.66 1.27
CA VAL A 118 2.97 10.09 1.65
C VAL A 118 3.06 11.02 2.84
N ILE A 119 2.32 12.12 2.80
CA ILE A 119 2.10 12.98 3.96
C ILE A 119 0.78 12.56 4.58
N ILE A 120 0.82 12.10 5.82
CA ILE A 120 -0.34 11.66 6.59
C ILE A 120 -0.52 12.55 7.81
N ASP A 121 -1.71 12.53 8.40
CA ASP A 121 -1.93 13.13 9.72
C ASP A 121 -1.05 12.40 10.77
N SER A 122 -0.34 13.16 11.60
CA SER A 122 0.58 12.62 12.60
C SER A 122 -0.15 11.82 13.68
N LYS A 123 -1.42 12.18 13.95
CA LYS A 123 -2.36 11.54 14.89
C LYS A 123 -3.22 10.46 14.23
N ALA A 124 -3.08 10.23 12.91
CA ALA A 124 -3.76 9.11 12.27
C ALA A 124 -3.37 7.80 12.96
N THR A 125 -4.37 7.11 13.50
CA THR A 125 -4.23 5.74 14.01
C THR A 125 -3.67 4.85 12.89
N PRO A 126 -2.80 3.87 13.21
CA PRO A 126 -2.19 3.03 12.20
C PRO A 126 -3.27 2.26 11.44
N LYS A 127 -3.62 2.71 10.24
CA LYS A 127 -4.52 1.95 9.37
C LYS A 127 -3.73 0.75 8.87
N VAL A 128 -4.15 -0.46 9.23
CA VAL A 128 -3.53 -1.66 8.67
C VAL A 128 -3.72 -1.61 7.15
N LEU A 129 -2.62 -1.68 6.41
CA LEU A 129 -2.55 -1.60 4.94
C LEU A 129 -1.85 -2.87 4.46
N VAL A 130 -2.59 -3.97 4.34
CA VAL A 130 -2.05 -5.19 3.72
C VAL A 130 -1.53 -4.81 2.32
N ASP A 131 -0.27 -5.15 2.02
CA ASP A 131 0.30 -4.95 0.69
C ASP A 131 -0.52 -5.77 -0.33
N PRO A 132 -1.31 -5.12 -1.19
CA PRO A 132 -2.25 -5.79 -2.06
C PRO A 132 -1.58 -6.22 -3.38
N ALA A 133 -0.25 -6.34 -3.46
CA ALA A 133 0.49 -6.61 -4.70
C ALA A 133 -0.18 -7.64 -5.63
N GLU A 134 -0.73 -8.71 -5.07
CA GLU A 134 -1.43 -9.76 -5.82
C GLU A 134 -2.81 -9.34 -6.35
N ILE A 135 -3.60 -8.58 -5.58
CA ILE A 135 -4.89 -8.04 -6.05
C ILE A 135 -4.72 -6.77 -6.91
N MET A 136 -3.59 -6.08 -6.81
CA MET A 136 -3.27 -4.87 -7.60
C MET A 136 -3.12 -5.15 -9.10
N ASN A 137 -2.85 -6.40 -9.48
CA ASN A 137 -2.83 -6.83 -10.89
C ASN A 137 -4.25 -6.92 -11.50
N ILE A 138 -5.29 -6.90 -10.67
CA ILE A 138 -6.68 -6.85 -11.14
C ILE A 138 -7.10 -5.38 -11.14
N GLY A 139 -7.06 -4.74 -12.32
CA GLY A 139 -7.27 -3.28 -12.45
C GLY A 139 -8.56 -2.77 -11.80
N TYR A 140 -9.65 -3.53 -11.87
CA TYR A 140 -10.91 -3.18 -11.21
C TYR A 140 -10.81 -3.25 -9.68
N VAL A 141 -10.20 -4.29 -9.11
CA VAL A 141 -10.01 -4.42 -7.65
C VAL A 141 -9.11 -3.31 -7.11
N LYS A 142 -8.07 -2.91 -7.85
CA LYS A 142 -7.21 -1.77 -7.50
C LYS A 142 -8.02 -0.48 -7.36
N LYS A 143 -8.92 -0.20 -8.31
CA LYS A 143 -9.80 0.97 -8.27
C LYS A 143 -10.76 0.89 -7.08
N VAL A 144 -11.44 -0.24 -6.88
CA VAL A 144 -12.40 -0.44 -5.78
C VAL A 144 -11.71 -0.28 -4.42
N LEU A 145 -10.51 -0.82 -4.25
CA LEU A 145 -9.73 -0.67 -3.02
C LEU A 145 -9.31 0.77 -2.77
N SER A 146 -8.88 1.51 -3.80
CA SER A 146 -8.54 2.93 -3.67
C SER A 146 -9.74 3.73 -3.17
N ASN A 147 -10.90 3.51 -3.79
CA ASN A 147 -12.13 4.20 -3.39
C ASN A 147 -12.59 3.78 -1.98
N ALA A 148 -12.45 2.51 -1.61
CA ALA A 148 -12.80 2.04 -0.26
C ALA A 148 -11.92 2.69 0.82
N LYS A 149 -10.64 2.93 0.51
CA LYS A 149 -9.73 3.66 1.42
C LYS A 149 -10.14 5.12 1.57
N GLU A 150 -10.56 5.76 0.48
CA GLU A 150 -11.08 7.13 0.50
C GLU A 150 -12.38 7.23 1.30
N ASP A 151 -13.33 6.31 1.12
CA ASP A 151 -14.56 6.25 1.90
C ASP A 151 -14.28 6.09 3.41
N LEU A 152 -13.30 5.26 3.77
CA LEU A 152 -12.89 5.07 5.15
C LEU A 152 -12.29 6.34 5.75
N LEU A 153 -11.64 7.20 4.95
CA LEU A 153 -11.16 8.51 5.38
C LEU A 153 -12.31 9.52 5.51
N ASN A 154 -13.32 9.41 4.65
CA ASN A 154 -14.50 10.28 4.64
C ASN A 154 -15.62 9.81 5.58
N ASN A 155 -15.39 8.77 6.38
CA ASN A 155 -16.37 8.15 7.29
C ASN A 155 -17.65 7.64 6.58
N ASP A 156 -17.56 7.26 5.31
CA ASP A 156 -18.62 6.59 4.56
C ASP A 156 -18.53 5.06 4.73
N LEU A 157 -18.85 4.62 5.95
CA LEU A 157 -18.58 3.25 6.41
C LEU A 157 -19.45 2.19 5.71
N ASP A 158 -20.66 2.54 5.28
CA ASP A 158 -21.52 1.64 4.49
C ASP A 158 -20.96 1.41 3.09
N SER A 159 -20.39 2.45 2.49
CA SER A 159 -19.67 2.31 1.24
C SER A 159 -18.42 1.45 1.40
N VAL A 160 -17.68 1.57 2.51
CA VAL A 160 -16.55 0.68 2.83
C VAL A 160 -16.98 -0.79 2.85
N VAL A 161 -18.10 -1.12 3.51
CA VAL A 161 -18.61 -2.50 3.56
C VAL A 161 -19.02 -2.99 2.17
N THR A 162 -19.70 -2.14 1.40
CA THR A 162 -20.11 -2.46 0.02
C THR A 162 -18.89 -2.76 -0.86
N LYS A 163 -17.87 -1.90 -0.83
CA LYS A 163 -16.66 -2.07 -1.64
C LYS A 163 -15.81 -3.26 -1.17
N SER A 164 -15.78 -3.54 0.14
CA SER A 164 -15.14 -4.74 0.69
C SER A 164 -15.78 -6.03 0.15
N ARG A 165 -17.12 -6.06 0.09
CA ARG A 165 -17.87 -7.15 -0.57
C ARG A 165 -17.49 -7.27 -2.05
N THR A 166 -17.46 -6.15 -2.78
CA THR A 166 -17.10 -6.12 -4.21
C THR A 166 -15.69 -6.63 -4.48
N ILE A 167 -14.72 -6.36 -3.60
CA ILE A 167 -13.33 -6.88 -3.72
C ILE A 167 -13.34 -8.41 -3.69
N ILE A 168 -13.97 -9.01 -2.68
CA ILE A 168 -14.04 -10.47 -2.53
C ILE A 168 -14.75 -11.10 -3.73
N GLU A 169 -15.89 -10.53 -4.11
CA GLU A 169 -16.70 -11.01 -5.24
C GLU A 169 -15.90 -10.99 -6.55
N THR A 170 -15.24 -9.88 -6.85
CA THR A 170 -14.43 -9.73 -8.07
C THR A 170 -13.31 -10.77 -8.12
N VAL A 171 -12.64 -11.01 -6.99
CA VAL A 171 -11.53 -11.98 -6.93
C VAL A 171 -12.04 -13.40 -7.15
N PHE A 172 -13.17 -13.77 -6.56
CA PHE A 172 -13.77 -15.08 -6.83
C PHE A 172 -14.19 -15.23 -8.30
N ILE A 173 -14.82 -14.21 -8.89
CA ILE A 173 -15.17 -14.19 -10.31
C ILE A 173 -13.94 -14.36 -11.20
N VAL A 174 -12.85 -13.64 -10.90
CA VAL A 174 -11.59 -13.75 -11.66
C VAL A 174 -11.02 -15.17 -11.60
N ILE A 175 -11.02 -15.80 -10.43
CA ILE A 175 -10.55 -17.18 -10.27
C ILE A 175 -11.45 -18.15 -11.06
N LEU A 176 -12.78 -18.03 -10.95
CA LEU A 176 -13.72 -18.91 -11.68
C LEU A 176 -13.56 -18.77 -13.19
N ARG A 177 -13.46 -17.54 -13.70
CA ARG A 177 -13.22 -17.26 -15.12
C ARG A 177 -11.88 -17.81 -15.60
N LYS A 178 -10.80 -17.65 -14.81
CA LYS A 178 -9.48 -18.21 -15.11
C LYS A 178 -9.52 -19.73 -15.29
N HIS A 179 -10.30 -20.42 -14.46
CA HIS A 179 -10.48 -21.87 -14.51
C HIS A 179 -11.64 -22.34 -15.41
N LYS A 180 -12.27 -21.43 -16.16
CA LYS A 180 -13.39 -21.72 -17.07
C LYS A 180 -14.55 -22.46 -16.40
N ILE A 181 -14.84 -22.11 -15.15
CA ILE A 181 -15.99 -22.63 -14.41
C ILE A 181 -17.22 -21.81 -14.81
N ASP A 182 -18.31 -22.49 -15.16
CA ASP A 182 -19.60 -21.84 -15.43
C ASP A 182 -20.34 -21.49 -14.14
N PHE A 183 -20.90 -20.28 -14.07
CA PHE A 183 -21.64 -19.78 -12.91
C PHE A 183 -22.53 -18.60 -13.29
N LYS A 184 -23.57 -18.36 -12.49
CA LYS A 184 -24.46 -17.21 -12.66
C LYS A 184 -23.93 -15.99 -11.91
N GLU A 185 -23.76 -14.87 -12.61
CA GLU A 185 -23.40 -13.58 -12.02
C GLU A 185 -24.63 -12.89 -11.39
N ASN A 186 -25.03 -13.36 -10.20
CA ASN A 186 -26.16 -12.86 -9.40
C ASN A 186 -25.74 -12.24 -8.04
N GLY A 187 -24.44 -12.10 -7.75
CA GLY A 187 -23.92 -11.54 -6.50
C GLY A 187 -23.94 -12.48 -5.30
N ASP A 188 -24.20 -13.77 -5.49
CA ASP A 188 -24.15 -14.78 -4.43
C ASP A 188 -22.70 -15.21 -4.13
N ILE A 189 -22.07 -14.45 -3.23
CA ILE A 189 -20.68 -14.68 -2.80
C ILE A 189 -20.54 -16.04 -2.11
N GLY A 190 -21.57 -16.52 -1.41
CA GLY A 190 -21.55 -17.85 -0.78
C GLY A 190 -21.41 -18.94 -1.85
N HIS A 191 -22.18 -18.83 -2.93
CA HIS A 191 -22.07 -19.71 -4.08
C HIS A 191 -20.70 -19.60 -4.78
N TYR A 192 -20.21 -18.38 -5.05
CA TYR A 192 -18.90 -18.19 -5.68
C TYR A 192 -17.78 -18.79 -4.85
N ARG A 193 -17.78 -18.57 -3.54
CA ARG A 193 -16.81 -19.15 -2.61
C ARG A 193 -16.84 -20.67 -2.64
N SER A 194 -18.02 -21.28 -2.66
CA SER A 194 -18.18 -22.73 -2.74
C SER A 194 -17.54 -23.30 -4.02
N LEU A 195 -17.82 -22.66 -5.16
CA LEU A 195 -17.21 -23.03 -6.44
C LEU A 195 -15.70 -22.82 -6.43
N VAL A 196 -15.21 -21.68 -5.94
CA VAL A 196 -13.76 -21.40 -5.83
C VAL A 196 -13.07 -22.44 -4.94
N ASN A 197 -13.64 -22.76 -3.77
CA ASN A 197 -13.08 -23.78 -2.88
C ASN A 197 -12.98 -25.14 -3.57
N LYS A 198 -14.03 -25.55 -4.29
CA LYS A 198 -14.02 -26.79 -5.08
C LYS A 198 -12.94 -26.73 -6.17
N THR A 199 -12.88 -25.65 -6.93
CA THR A 199 -11.93 -25.43 -8.02
C THR A 199 -10.49 -25.44 -7.54
N LEU A 200 -10.20 -24.85 -6.38
CA LEU A 200 -8.87 -24.78 -5.80
C LEU A 200 -8.49 -26.00 -4.97
N GLY A 201 -9.41 -26.94 -4.74
CA GLY A 201 -9.17 -28.09 -3.87
C GLY A 201 -9.10 -27.71 -2.38
N MET A 202 -9.69 -26.57 -2.01
CA MET A 202 -9.84 -26.11 -0.62
C MET A 202 -11.03 -26.82 0.04
N LYS A 203 -11.00 -28.16 0.03
CA LYS A 203 -11.90 -28.95 0.86
C LYS A 203 -11.20 -29.23 2.18
N PRO A 204 -11.73 -28.77 3.33
CA PRO A 204 -11.34 -29.32 4.61
C PRO A 204 -11.87 -30.76 4.67
N ASP A 205 -11.15 -31.68 4.02
CA ASP A 205 -11.31 -33.11 4.21
C ASP A 205 -10.31 -33.59 5.29
N ASN A 206 -10.37 -34.87 5.63
CA ASN A 206 -9.54 -35.48 6.67
C ASN A 206 -8.02 -35.43 6.40
N ARG A 207 -7.57 -34.94 5.24
CA ARG A 207 -6.15 -34.79 4.89
C ARG A 207 -5.60 -33.41 5.21
N TRP A 208 -6.46 -32.45 5.56
CA TRP A 208 -6.02 -31.13 5.99
C TRP A 208 -5.63 -31.13 7.46
N ASP A 209 -4.63 -30.32 7.80
CA ASP A 209 -4.35 -30.00 9.19
C ASP A 209 -5.58 -29.37 9.85
N LYS A 210 -5.88 -29.79 11.09
CA LYS A 210 -7.08 -29.35 11.81
C LYS A 210 -7.06 -27.84 12.11
N ASN A 211 -5.91 -27.26 12.40
CA ASN A 211 -5.77 -25.84 12.67
C ASN A 211 -5.90 -25.02 11.37
N VAL A 212 -5.34 -25.52 10.26
CA VAL A 212 -5.52 -24.89 8.94
C VAL A 212 -6.99 -24.94 8.51
N SER A 213 -7.68 -26.07 8.73
CA SER A 213 -9.11 -26.21 8.46
C SER A 213 -9.95 -25.23 9.30
N SER A 214 -9.63 -25.10 10.59
CA SER A 214 -10.27 -24.14 11.49
C SER A 214 -10.07 -22.70 11.02
N LEU A 215 -8.84 -22.34 10.62
CA LEU A 215 -8.51 -21.02 10.09
C LEU A 215 -9.34 -20.68 8.85
N VAL A 216 -9.41 -21.57 7.87
CA VAL A 216 -10.23 -21.36 6.66
C VAL A 216 -11.72 -21.30 6.99
N GLY A 217 -12.19 -22.10 7.95
CA GLY A 217 -13.54 -22.00 8.49
C GLY A 217 -13.83 -20.62 9.10
N GLY A 218 -12.86 -20.05 9.83
CA GLY A 218 -12.93 -18.68 10.36
C GLY A 218 -13.01 -17.63 9.25
N LEU A 219 -12.18 -17.75 8.21
CA LEU A 219 -12.24 -16.86 7.04
C LEU A 219 -13.61 -16.88 6.36
N ASN A 220 -14.22 -18.06 6.21
CA ASN A 220 -15.55 -18.20 5.64
C ASN A 220 -16.61 -17.46 6.47
N LYS A 221 -16.56 -17.58 7.81
CA LYS A 221 -17.46 -16.86 8.70
C LYS A 221 -17.34 -15.34 8.52
N ILE A 222 -16.12 -14.82 8.36
CA ILE A 222 -15.90 -13.39 8.11
C ILE A 222 -16.57 -12.95 6.79
N VAL A 223 -16.41 -13.72 5.71
CA VAL A 223 -17.09 -13.43 4.42
C VAL A 223 -18.62 -13.42 4.58
N ASP A 224 -19.18 -14.37 5.34
CA ASP A 224 -20.62 -14.46 5.60
C ASP A 224 -21.11 -13.23 6.38
N SER A 225 -20.35 -12.80 7.40
CA SER A 225 -20.65 -11.60 8.18
C SER A 225 -20.64 -10.33 7.32
N ILE A 226 -19.64 -10.16 6.44
CA ILE A 226 -19.56 -9.01 5.52
C ILE A 226 -20.78 -8.99 4.57
N THR A 227 -21.16 -10.15 4.03
CA THR A 227 -22.31 -10.28 3.12
C THR A 227 -23.61 -9.92 3.84
N THR A 228 -23.77 -10.41 5.07
CA THR A 228 -24.94 -10.15 5.91
C THR A 228 -25.06 -8.68 6.27
N MET A 229 -23.97 -8.04 6.70
CA MET A 229 -23.94 -6.61 7.04
C MET A 229 -24.36 -5.73 5.86
N ARG A 230 -23.87 -6.04 4.65
CA ARG A 230 -24.30 -5.32 3.43
C ARG A 230 -25.81 -5.48 3.21
N ASN A 231 -26.34 -6.69 3.31
CA ASN A 231 -27.76 -6.95 3.04
C ASN A 231 -28.68 -6.25 4.05
N ILE A 232 -28.37 -6.33 5.35
CA ILE A 232 -29.11 -5.61 6.40
C ILE A 232 -29.13 -4.10 6.13
N ASN A 233 -28.00 -3.53 5.70
CA ASN A 233 -27.91 -2.09 5.46
C ASN A 233 -28.53 -1.66 4.12
N SER A 234 -28.60 -2.56 3.12
CA SER A 234 -29.26 -2.29 1.82
C SER A 234 -30.78 -2.44 1.87
N ASP A 235 -31.29 -3.40 2.65
CA ASP A 235 -32.73 -3.68 2.75
C ASP A 235 -33.44 -2.77 3.75
N SER A 236 -32.72 -1.82 4.36
CA SER A 236 -33.22 -0.89 5.37
C SER A 236 -34.05 0.28 4.83
N HIS A 237 -34.75 0.10 3.70
CA HIS A 237 -35.88 0.95 3.33
C HIS A 237 -37.03 0.77 4.36
N GLY A 238 -36.83 1.32 5.57
CA GLY A 238 -37.85 1.42 6.62
C GLY A 238 -37.67 0.58 7.90
N SER A 239 -36.53 -0.07 8.17
CA SER A 239 -36.38 -0.90 9.38
C SER A 239 -35.45 -0.29 10.45
N SER A 240 -35.91 -0.31 11.70
CA SER A 240 -35.21 0.15 12.91
C SER A 240 -34.02 -0.72 13.36
N ASN A 241 -33.56 -1.65 12.50
CA ASN A 241 -32.56 -2.68 12.81
C ASN A 241 -31.23 -2.50 12.03
N ARG A 242 -30.95 -1.31 11.48
CA ARG A 242 -29.67 -1.04 10.81
C ARG A 242 -28.52 -1.21 11.81
N VAL A 243 -27.56 -2.07 11.47
CA VAL A 243 -26.37 -2.26 12.30
C VAL A 243 -25.46 -1.06 12.08
N LYS A 244 -25.23 -0.27 13.13
CA LYS A 244 -24.25 0.81 13.10
C LYS A 244 -22.86 0.20 12.98
N ILE A 245 -22.21 0.43 11.85
CA ILE A 245 -20.79 0.10 11.65
C ILE A 245 -20.00 1.30 12.18
N ASN A 246 -19.01 1.08 13.05
CA ASN A 246 -18.07 2.14 13.42
C ASN A 246 -16.75 1.97 12.65
N GLU A 247 -15.87 2.94 12.77
CA GLU A 247 -14.62 3.00 12.01
C GLU A 247 -13.75 1.75 12.20
N ALA A 248 -13.64 1.26 13.44
CA ALA A 248 -12.87 0.05 13.77
C ALA A 248 -13.43 -1.20 13.07
N GLU A 249 -14.75 -1.39 13.03
CA GLU A 249 -15.35 -2.52 12.32
C GLU A 249 -15.21 -2.36 10.80
N ALA A 250 -15.38 -1.15 10.25
CA ALA A 250 -15.20 -0.89 8.83
C ALA A 250 -13.76 -1.17 8.38
N GLU A 251 -12.77 -0.77 9.18
CA GLU A 251 -11.36 -1.06 8.96
C GLU A 251 -11.09 -2.58 9.00
N LEU A 252 -11.61 -3.28 10.01
CA LEU A 252 -11.48 -4.74 10.12
C LEU A 252 -12.08 -5.45 8.89
N ILE A 253 -13.25 -5.00 8.42
CA ILE A 253 -13.94 -5.55 7.25
C ILE A 253 -13.09 -5.37 5.99
N LEU A 254 -12.59 -4.15 5.74
CA LEU A 254 -11.77 -3.86 4.56
C LEU A 254 -10.47 -4.66 4.56
N ASN A 255 -9.79 -4.72 5.70
CA ASN A 255 -8.56 -5.48 5.86
C ASN A 255 -8.78 -6.99 5.69
N SER A 256 -9.88 -7.50 6.23
CA SER A 256 -10.27 -8.89 6.05
C SER A 256 -10.54 -9.21 4.59
N ALA A 257 -11.28 -8.36 3.88
CA ALA A 257 -11.57 -8.54 2.46
C ALA A 257 -10.31 -8.61 1.59
N VAL A 258 -9.34 -7.73 1.86
CA VAL A 258 -8.03 -7.75 1.18
C VAL A 258 -7.25 -9.02 1.51
N ASN A 259 -7.12 -9.36 2.80
CA ASN A 259 -6.38 -10.55 3.24
C ASN A 259 -6.95 -11.86 2.67
N ILE A 260 -8.28 -12.00 2.72
CA ILE A 260 -9.00 -13.15 2.16
C ILE A 260 -8.71 -13.23 0.66
N SER A 261 -8.85 -12.11 -0.06
CA SER A 261 -8.62 -12.06 -1.50
C SER A 261 -7.20 -12.46 -1.89
N VAL A 262 -6.19 -11.92 -1.20
CA VAL A 262 -4.78 -12.28 -1.40
C VAL A 262 -4.56 -13.77 -1.10
N TYR A 263 -5.12 -14.30 -0.01
CA TYR A 263 -4.99 -15.72 0.32
C TYR A 263 -5.53 -16.62 -0.80
N TYR A 264 -6.72 -16.33 -1.34
CA TYR A 264 -7.29 -17.12 -2.44
C TYR A 264 -6.47 -17.03 -3.73
N LEU A 265 -5.92 -15.85 -4.06
CA LEU A 265 -5.01 -15.71 -5.21
C LEU A 265 -3.70 -16.47 -5.03
N ARG A 266 -3.13 -16.48 -3.82
CA ARG A 266 -1.94 -17.30 -3.51
C ARG A 266 -2.21 -18.78 -3.69
N VAL A 267 -3.35 -19.26 -3.19
CA VAL A 267 -3.75 -20.67 -3.32
C VAL A 267 -3.93 -21.03 -4.80
N ASP A 268 -4.58 -20.17 -5.57
CA ASP A 268 -4.71 -20.31 -7.02
C ASP A 268 -3.34 -20.37 -7.74
N GLY A 269 -2.41 -19.50 -7.36
CA GLY A 269 -1.05 -19.48 -7.88
C GLY A 269 -0.26 -20.78 -7.67
N ARG A 270 -0.58 -21.59 -6.64
CA ARG A 270 0.06 -22.90 -6.41
C ARG A 270 -0.28 -23.89 -7.52
N LYS A 271 -1.51 -23.88 -8.06
CA LYS A 271 -1.93 -24.80 -9.12
C LYS A 271 -1.23 -24.53 -10.45
N GLY A 272 -0.91 -23.27 -10.74
CA GLY A 272 -0.16 -22.88 -11.94
C GLY A 272 1.29 -23.37 -11.95
N LYS A 273 1.91 -23.58 -10.78
CA LYS A 273 3.29 -24.09 -10.68
C LYS A 273 3.36 -25.62 -10.77
N ASN A 274 2.35 -26.33 -10.26
CA ASN A 274 2.34 -27.80 -10.27
C ASN A 274 1.99 -28.42 -11.64
N SER A 275 1.40 -27.65 -12.56
CA SER A 275 1.07 -28.13 -13.91
C SER A 275 2.27 -28.10 -14.88
N VAL A 276 3.36 -27.39 -14.52
CA VAL A 276 4.58 -27.32 -15.35
C VAL A 276 5.54 -28.49 -15.09
N ASN A 277 5.42 -29.19 -13.96
CA ASN A 277 6.34 -30.27 -13.58
C ASN A 277 5.90 -31.69 -14.01
N ILE A 278 4.73 -31.86 -14.65
CA ILE A 278 4.22 -33.19 -15.04
C ILE A 278 4.47 -33.52 -16.52
N THR A 279 4.93 -32.55 -17.34
CA THR A 279 5.18 -32.74 -18.78
C THR A 279 6.64 -33.04 -19.16
N LYS A 280 7.52 -33.31 -18.20
CA LYS A 280 8.91 -33.75 -18.44
C LYS A 280 9.19 -35.14 -17.87
N THR A 281 8.42 -36.14 -18.29
CA THR A 281 8.83 -37.55 -18.24
C THR A 281 7.93 -38.37 -19.17
N SER A 282 8.34 -38.44 -20.43
CA SER A 282 8.08 -39.54 -21.36
C SER A 282 9.24 -39.57 -22.35
#